data_AF-A0A0H5NFS6-F1
#
_entry.id   AF-A0A0H5NFS6-F1
#
_cell.length_a   1.000
_cell.length_b   1.000
_cell.length_c   1.000
_cell.angle_alpha   90.00
_cell.angle_beta   90.00
_cell.angle_gamma   90.00
#
_symmetry.space_group_name_H-M   'P 1'
#
loop_
_entity.id
_entity.type
_entity.pdbx_description
1 polymer ?
#
loop_
_entity_poly.entity_id
_entity_poly.type
_entity_poly.pdbx_seq_one_letter_code
_entity_poly.pdbx_strand_id
1 'polypeptide(L)'
;MTETTIGPATRGTDAVGEVDIRMEDDASPIVRLIARTITDSLRADSSLLPAGLTGTIAIRSHDTPQAATITLADRAIEVTGGVHIEPDFDVTVDLNQFFAPVGEPTGSAELAAVATALLSPPLPDWKTAAVSFWEKGRTVPGIPDTLVAVTEGPDGVDQVVAGEGETHYVIAGPPELLAAVFTGAVDLLAALSTGLVGVRGTLSQLSVLVAASWKVRYDV
;
A
#
# COMPACT_ATOMS: atom_id res chain seq x y z
N MET A 1 -5.91 12.77 33.71
CA MET A 1 -5.37 11.62 32.97
C MET A 1 -6.55 11.07 32.18
N THR A 2 -6.66 11.47 30.92
CA THR A 2 -7.76 11.06 30.03
C THR A 2 -7.41 9.70 29.46
N GLU A 3 -8.15 8.67 29.89
CA GLU A 3 -8.20 7.37 29.23
C GLU A 3 -8.72 7.58 27.80
N THR A 4 -7.85 7.37 26.81
CA THR A 4 -8.29 7.14 25.43
C THR A 4 -8.75 5.69 25.36
N THR A 5 -10.04 5.46 25.57
CA THR A 5 -10.65 4.16 25.28
C THR A 5 -10.63 3.95 23.78
N ILE A 6 -9.69 3.15 23.28
CA ILE A 6 -9.72 2.62 21.92
C ILE A 6 -11.00 1.77 21.83
N GLY A 7 -11.90 2.14 20.91
CA GLY A 7 -13.13 1.38 20.67
C GLY A 7 -12.81 -0.05 20.23
N PRO A 8 -13.71 -1.02 20.48
CA PRO A 8 -13.48 -2.40 20.03
C PRO A 8 -13.39 -2.43 18.51
N ALA A 9 -12.37 -3.11 17.98
CA ALA A 9 -12.16 -3.29 16.54
C ALA A 9 -13.44 -3.83 15.88
N THR A 10 -14.01 -3.05 14.96
CA THR A 10 -15.20 -3.44 14.22
C THR A 10 -14.82 -4.40 13.09
N ARG A 11 -15.69 -5.37 12.82
CA ARG A 11 -15.51 -6.40 11.79
C ARG A 11 -15.38 -5.74 10.41
N GLY A 12 -14.18 -5.74 9.83
CA GLY A 12 -14.01 -5.48 8.40
C GLY A 12 -14.73 -6.58 7.64
N THR A 13 -15.66 -6.23 6.74
CA THR A 13 -16.52 -7.19 6.04
C THR A 13 -15.79 -8.11 5.05
N ASP A 14 -14.47 -8.02 4.93
CA ASP A 14 -13.71 -8.76 3.93
C ASP A 14 -12.84 -9.82 4.61
N ALA A 15 -13.45 -10.96 4.93
CA ALA A 15 -12.66 -12.17 5.16
C ALA A 15 -11.96 -12.53 3.84
N VAL A 16 -10.64 -12.43 3.80
CA VAL A 16 -9.84 -12.76 2.62
C VAL A 16 -9.20 -14.11 2.85
N GLY A 17 -9.54 -15.08 1.99
CA GLY A 17 -8.98 -16.42 2.12
C GLY A 17 -9.20 -16.98 3.53
N GLU A 18 -10.40 -16.77 4.09
CA GLU A 18 -10.79 -17.31 5.40
C GLU A 18 -10.14 -16.65 6.65
N VAL A 19 -9.36 -15.57 6.46
CA VAL A 19 -8.73 -14.73 7.50
C VAL A 19 -9.49 -13.43 7.71
N ASP A 20 -9.79 -13.09 8.97
CA ASP A 20 -10.45 -11.83 9.36
C ASP A 20 -9.40 -10.72 9.58
N ILE A 21 -9.49 -9.61 8.84
CA ILE A 21 -8.57 -8.46 8.95
C ILE A 21 -9.32 -7.29 9.59
N ARG A 22 -8.78 -6.77 10.69
CA ARG A 22 -9.40 -5.70 11.50
C ARG A 22 -8.46 -4.51 11.64
N MET A 23 -9.05 -3.32 11.70
CA MET A 23 -8.37 -2.06 11.94
C MET A 23 -9.25 -1.13 12.80
N GLU A 24 -8.65 -0.09 13.37
CA GLU A 24 -9.36 0.97 14.09
C GLU A 24 -10.31 1.75 13.15
N ASP A 25 -11.45 2.23 13.66
CA ASP A 25 -12.44 2.95 12.84
C ASP A 25 -11.85 4.24 12.22
N ASP A 26 -11.05 4.97 13.00
CA ASP A 26 -10.31 6.16 12.61
C ASP A 26 -8.84 5.84 12.27
N ALA A 27 -8.60 4.65 11.70
CA ALA A 27 -7.29 4.17 11.33
C ALA A 27 -6.44 5.24 10.63
N SER A 28 -5.24 5.45 11.18
CA SER A 28 -4.22 6.34 10.61
C SER A 28 -3.75 5.83 9.24
N PRO A 29 -3.11 6.67 8.40
CA PRO A 29 -2.64 6.26 7.07
C PRO A 29 -1.72 5.03 7.08
N ILE A 30 -0.83 4.88 8.07
CA ILE A 30 0.05 3.70 8.15
C ILE A 30 -0.73 2.42 8.44
N VAL A 31 -1.76 2.48 9.30
CA VAL A 31 -2.63 1.34 9.62
C VAL A 31 -3.39 0.91 8.37
N ARG A 32 -4.00 1.88 7.65
CA ARG A 32 -4.71 1.61 6.39
C ARG A 32 -3.80 1.01 5.33
N LEU A 33 -2.60 1.57 5.16
CA LEU A 33 -1.60 1.06 4.22
C LEU A 33 -1.23 -0.39 4.54
N ILE A 34 -0.90 -0.69 5.80
CA ILE A 34 -0.52 -2.04 6.22
C ILE A 34 -1.68 -3.03 6.01
N ALA A 35 -2.89 -2.70 6.51
CA ALA A 35 -4.04 -3.59 6.40
C ALA A 35 -4.40 -3.88 4.93
N ARG A 36 -4.32 -2.85 4.08
CA ARG A 36 -4.52 -3.00 2.63
C ARG A 36 -3.43 -3.86 1.99
N THR A 37 -2.16 -3.64 2.32
CA THR A 37 -1.04 -4.44 1.80
C THR A 37 -1.19 -5.91 2.20
N ILE A 38 -1.54 -6.20 3.46
CA ILE A 38 -1.82 -7.55 3.96
C ILE A 38 -2.98 -8.19 3.18
N THR A 39 -4.06 -7.42 2.98
CA THR A 39 -5.24 -7.84 2.21
C THR A 39 -4.87 -8.23 0.79
N ASP A 40 -4.04 -7.42 0.12
CA ASP A 40 -3.59 -7.68 -1.25
C ASP A 40 -2.70 -8.93 -1.32
N SER A 41 -1.81 -9.13 -0.34
CA SER A 41 -0.98 -10.34 -0.24
C SER A 41 -1.81 -11.60 -0.01
N LEU A 42 -2.76 -11.58 0.93
CA LEU A 42 -3.63 -12.73 1.22
C LEU A 42 -4.60 -13.04 0.08
N ARG A 43 -5.00 -12.05 -0.71
CA ARG A 43 -5.79 -12.28 -1.93
C ARG A 43 -4.98 -12.99 -3.00
N ALA A 44 -3.69 -12.72 -3.08
CA ALA A 44 -2.78 -13.39 -4.01
C ALA A 44 -2.41 -14.81 -3.53
N ASP A 45 -2.17 -14.98 -2.23
CA ASP A 45 -1.87 -16.26 -1.61
C ASP A 45 -2.43 -16.31 -0.18
N SER A 46 -3.48 -17.09 0.03
CA SER A 46 -4.10 -17.23 1.35
C SER A 46 -3.29 -18.14 2.30
N SER A 47 -2.23 -18.80 1.82
CA SER A 47 -1.38 -19.69 2.62
C SER A 47 -0.25 -18.98 3.36
N LEU A 48 -0.10 -17.65 3.15
CA LEU A 48 0.95 -16.84 3.77
C LEU A 48 0.87 -16.76 5.31
N LEU A 49 -0.28 -17.09 5.89
CA LEU A 49 -0.46 -17.18 7.33
C LEU A 49 -0.47 -18.65 7.77
N PRO A 50 0.59 -19.14 8.44
CA PRO A 50 0.59 -20.48 9.02
C PRO A 50 -0.51 -20.65 10.06
N ALA A 51 -1.18 -21.80 10.05
CA ALA A 51 -2.21 -22.10 11.03
C ALA A 51 -1.65 -22.12 12.47
N GLY A 52 -2.31 -21.43 13.38
CA GLY A 52 -1.92 -21.35 14.79
C GLY A 52 -0.76 -20.41 15.10
N LEU A 53 -0.23 -19.66 14.11
CA LEU A 53 0.77 -18.64 14.37
C LEU A 53 0.14 -17.47 15.14
N THR A 54 0.75 -17.11 16.25
CA THR A 54 0.34 -15.98 17.09
C THR A 54 1.55 -15.12 17.43
N GLY A 55 1.34 -13.82 17.54
CA GLY A 55 2.40 -12.91 17.96
C GLY A 55 2.13 -11.49 17.52
N THR A 56 3.05 -10.59 17.88
CA THR A 56 2.94 -9.17 17.62
C THR A 56 4.15 -8.65 16.85
N ILE A 57 3.86 -7.89 15.80
CA ILE A 57 4.85 -7.30 14.90
C ILE A 57 4.71 -5.78 14.97
N ALA A 58 5.76 -5.09 15.39
CA ALA A 58 5.84 -3.64 15.31
C ALA A 58 6.45 -3.21 13.98
N ILE A 59 5.75 -2.35 13.25
CA ILE A 59 6.22 -1.69 12.03
C ILE A 59 6.44 -0.21 12.32
N ARG A 60 7.63 0.30 12.04
CA ARG A 60 8.00 1.71 12.26
C ARG A 60 8.44 2.35 10.96
N SER A 61 7.93 3.54 10.65
CA SER A 61 8.44 4.34 9.52
C SER A 61 9.86 4.82 9.83
N HIS A 62 10.78 4.71 8.88
CA HIS A 62 12.15 5.19 9.07
C HIS A 62 12.29 6.73 9.06
N ASP A 63 11.37 7.42 8.38
CA ASP A 63 11.42 8.85 8.03
C ASP A 63 10.28 9.67 8.65
N THR A 64 9.32 9.02 9.31
CA THR A 64 8.20 9.68 9.98
C THR A 64 8.01 9.12 11.39
N PRO A 65 7.33 9.84 12.30
CA PRO A 65 6.99 9.31 13.63
C PRO A 65 5.93 8.19 13.62
N GLN A 66 5.45 7.76 12.45
CA GLN A 66 4.39 6.78 12.34
C GLN A 66 4.87 5.37 12.71
N ALA A 67 4.04 4.65 13.45
CA ALA A 67 4.22 3.25 13.75
C ALA A 67 2.87 2.55 13.83
N ALA A 68 2.86 1.23 13.68
CA ALA A 68 1.69 0.39 13.83
C ALA A 68 2.08 -0.98 14.39
N THR A 69 1.13 -1.66 15.02
CA THR A 69 1.27 -3.02 15.50
C THR A 69 0.35 -3.94 14.71
N ILE A 70 0.90 -5.04 14.18
CA ILE A 70 0.15 -6.15 13.60
C ILE A 70 0.08 -7.24 14.66
N THR A 71 -1.13 -7.62 15.07
CA THR A 71 -1.37 -8.73 15.98
C THR A 71 -1.90 -9.91 15.18
N LEU A 72 -1.17 -11.03 15.23
CA LEU A 72 -1.57 -12.29 14.63
C LEU A 72 -2.25 -13.15 15.70
N ALA A 73 -3.45 -13.62 15.37
CA ALA A 73 -4.19 -14.60 16.15
C ALA A 73 -4.74 -15.68 15.21
N ASP A 74 -5.34 -16.74 15.78
CA ASP A 74 -5.91 -17.82 14.97
C ASP A 74 -6.92 -17.26 13.95
N ARG A 75 -6.51 -17.27 12.68
CA ARG A 75 -7.27 -16.76 11.52
C ARG A 75 -7.74 -15.32 11.63
N ALA A 76 -7.02 -14.51 12.40
CA ALA A 76 -7.31 -13.08 12.53
C ALA A 76 -6.03 -12.26 12.51
N ILE A 77 -6.08 -11.12 11.83
CA ILE A 77 -5.03 -10.11 11.80
C ILE A 77 -5.65 -8.79 12.25
N GLU A 78 -5.11 -8.20 13.30
CA GLU A 78 -5.51 -6.88 13.77
C GLU A 78 -4.36 -5.90 13.54
N VAL A 79 -4.65 -4.75 12.94
CA VAL A 79 -3.67 -3.68 12.70
C VAL A 79 -4.10 -2.44 13.48
N THR A 80 -3.27 -1.99 14.41
CA THR A 80 -3.53 -0.82 15.26
C THR A 80 -2.42 0.21 15.15
N GLY A 81 -2.75 1.48 15.40
CA GLY A 81 -1.78 2.56 15.43
C GLY A 81 -0.85 2.47 16.63
N GLY A 82 0.41 2.85 16.43
CA GLY A 82 1.43 2.88 17.48
C GLY A 82 1.96 1.51 17.89
N VAL A 83 2.80 1.52 18.93
CA VAL A 83 3.37 0.33 19.57
C VAL A 83 3.13 0.47 21.07
N HIS A 84 2.21 -0.33 21.60
CA HIS A 84 1.70 -0.19 22.97
C HIS A 84 2.20 -1.26 23.94
N ILE A 85 2.77 -2.33 23.42
CA ILE A 85 3.38 -3.43 24.17
C ILE A 85 4.74 -3.78 23.55
N GLU A 86 5.57 -4.51 24.28
CA GLU A 86 6.81 -5.07 23.72
C GLU A 86 6.45 -6.07 22.61
N PRO A 87 6.90 -5.85 21.36
CA PRO A 87 6.55 -6.74 20.25
C PRO A 87 7.43 -7.99 20.24
N ASP A 88 6.90 -9.08 19.69
CA ASP A 88 7.66 -10.30 19.45
C ASP A 88 8.63 -10.15 18.25
N PHE A 89 8.35 -9.19 17.36
CA PHE A 89 9.20 -8.79 16.23
C PHE A 89 9.08 -7.28 15.98
N ASP A 90 10.21 -6.57 15.90
CA ASP A 90 10.26 -5.12 15.63
C ASP A 90 11.09 -4.85 14.37
N VAL A 91 10.52 -4.07 13.44
CA VAL A 91 11.18 -3.65 12.22
C VAL A 91 10.90 -2.19 11.89
N THR A 92 11.96 -1.47 11.56
CA THR A 92 11.88 -0.16 10.92
C THR A 92 11.94 -0.34 9.41
N VAL A 93 11.09 0.35 8.67
CA VAL A 93 10.87 0.15 7.23
C VAL A 93 10.82 1.47 6.46
N ASP A 94 11.14 1.40 5.18
CA ASP A 94 10.82 2.44 4.21
C ASP A 94 9.48 2.16 3.54
N LEU A 95 8.46 2.95 3.90
CA LEU A 95 7.11 2.87 3.36
C LEU A 95 7.03 3.24 1.86
N ASN A 96 8.05 3.90 1.32
CA ASN A 96 8.16 4.26 -0.10
C ASN A 96 9.03 3.28 -0.89
N GLN A 97 9.59 2.25 -0.23
CA GLN A 97 10.33 1.16 -0.87
C GLN A 97 9.76 -0.21 -0.45
N PHE A 98 8.46 -0.42 -0.63
CA PHE A 98 7.82 -1.72 -0.38
C PHE A 98 8.06 -2.28 1.02
N PHE A 99 8.01 -1.43 2.05
CA PHE A 99 8.33 -1.82 3.42
C PHE A 99 9.76 -2.40 3.58
N ALA A 100 10.71 -2.01 2.72
CA ALA A 100 12.10 -2.47 2.82
C ALA A 100 12.66 -2.16 4.21
N PRO A 101 13.25 -3.15 4.92
CA PRO A 101 13.84 -2.92 6.23
C PRO A 101 14.96 -1.87 6.18
N VAL A 102 14.95 -0.97 7.15
CA VAL A 102 16.00 0.01 7.40
C VAL A 102 16.66 -0.33 8.73
N GLY A 103 17.88 -0.86 8.66
CA GLY A 103 18.57 -1.41 9.82
C GLY A 103 18.30 -2.90 10.01
N GLU A 104 18.74 -3.44 11.15
CA GLU A 104 18.57 -4.85 11.49
C GLU A 104 17.27 -5.06 12.27
N PRO A 105 16.31 -5.85 11.75
CA PRO A 105 15.11 -6.23 12.50
C PRO A 105 15.46 -7.05 13.74
N THR A 106 14.63 -6.98 14.78
CA THR A 106 14.84 -7.71 16.03
C THR A 106 13.64 -8.59 16.37
N GLY A 107 13.89 -9.72 17.05
CA GLY A 107 12.83 -10.62 17.53
C GLY A 107 12.70 -11.92 16.72
N SER A 108 11.47 -12.44 16.65
CA SER A 108 11.17 -13.78 16.10
C SER A 108 11.43 -13.87 14.59
N ALA A 109 12.31 -14.80 14.18
CA ALA A 109 12.58 -15.08 12.77
C ALA A 109 11.35 -15.63 12.01
N GLU A 110 10.46 -16.33 12.70
CA GLU A 110 9.20 -16.82 12.12
C GLU A 110 8.27 -15.66 11.79
N LEU A 111 8.12 -14.70 12.72
CA LEU A 111 7.34 -13.49 12.49
C LEU A 111 7.97 -12.58 11.45
N ALA A 112 9.31 -12.55 11.35
CA ALA A 112 10.02 -11.82 10.30
C ALA A 112 9.67 -12.34 8.90
N ALA A 113 9.65 -13.67 8.73
CA ALA A 113 9.30 -14.30 7.46
C ALA A 113 7.85 -13.99 7.07
N VAL A 114 6.92 -14.08 8.03
CA VAL A 114 5.50 -13.78 7.80
C VAL A 114 5.28 -12.29 7.51
N ALA A 115 5.91 -11.40 8.27
CA ALA A 115 5.85 -9.96 8.02
C ALA A 115 6.33 -9.62 6.60
N THR A 116 7.46 -10.20 6.18
CA THR A 116 8.01 -10.01 4.84
C THR A 116 7.02 -10.46 3.76
N ALA A 117 6.42 -11.64 3.93
CA ALA A 117 5.47 -12.20 2.97
C ALA A 117 4.17 -11.39 2.91
N LEU A 118 3.61 -10.99 4.06
CA LEU A 118 2.37 -10.22 4.12
C LEU A 118 2.53 -8.78 3.62
N LEU A 119 3.71 -8.18 3.79
CA LEU A 119 3.98 -6.79 3.40
C LEU A 119 4.56 -6.64 1.99
N SER A 120 4.70 -7.74 1.24
CA SER A 120 5.24 -7.78 -0.12
C SER A 120 4.26 -8.41 -1.12
N PRO A 121 3.07 -7.82 -1.35
CA PRO A 121 2.11 -8.35 -2.30
C PRO A 121 2.74 -8.37 -3.71
N PRO A 122 2.47 -9.42 -4.51
CA PRO A 122 2.94 -9.43 -5.88
C PRO A 122 2.31 -8.27 -6.67
N LEU A 123 3.12 -7.57 -7.45
CA LEU A 123 2.62 -6.52 -8.33
C LEU A 123 2.01 -7.14 -9.60
N PRO A 124 0.82 -6.67 -10.04
CA PRO A 124 0.32 -7.00 -11.36
C PRO A 124 1.18 -6.36 -12.46
N ASP A 125 0.96 -6.77 -13.71
CA ASP A 125 1.50 -6.06 -14.86
C ASP A 125 1.11 -4.57 -14.83
N TRP A 126 2.03 -3.70 -15.24
CA TRP A 126 1.86 -2.25 -15.14
C TRP A 126 0.68 -1.70 -15.94
N LYS A 127 0.30 -2.34 -17.05
CA LYS A 127 -0.88 -1.94 -17.82
C LYS A 127 -2.16 -2.27 -17.06
N THR A 128 -2.20 -3.46 -16.48
CA THR A 128 -3.31 -3.89 -15.61
C THR A 128 -3.42 -2.98 -14.39
N ALA A 129 -2.29 -2.64 -13.78
CA ALA A 129 -2.23 -1.71 -12.66
C ALA A 129 -2.78 -0.33 -13.04
N ALA A 130 -2.36 0.24 -14.19
CA ALA A 130 -2.81 1.54 -14.67
C ALA A 130 -4.33 1.60 -14.90
N VAL A 131 -4.90 0.54 -15.50
CA VAL A 131 -6.35 0.45 -15.72
C VAL A 131 -7.10 0.36 -14.39
N SER A 132 -6.64 -0.50 -13.46
CA SER A 132 -7.29 -0.63 -12.15
C SER A 132 -7.19 0.65 -11.31
N PHE A 133 -6.03 1.33 -11.35
CA PHE A 133 -5.85 2.65 -10.75
C PHE A 133 -6.89 3.64 -11.30
N TRP A 134 -7.06 3.66 -12.61
CA TRP A 134 -8.03 4.54 -13.26
C TRP A 134 -9.45 4.26 -12.81
N GLU A 135 -9.86 3.00 -12.75
CA GLU A 135 -11.20 2.60 -12.30
C GLU A 135 -11.49 3.07 -10.87
N LYS A 136 -10.51 2.99 -9.97
CA LYS A 136 -10.63 3.44 -8.57
C LYS A 136 -10.60 4.98 -8.43
N GLY A 137 -9.79 5.64 -9.27
CA GLY A 137 -9.49 7.06 -9.19
C GLY A 137 -10.43 7.97 -9.99
N ARG A 138 -11.03 7.49 -11.08
CA ARG A 138 -11.82 8.31 -12.04
C ARG A 138 -13.01 9.07 -11.46
N THR A 139 -13.42 8.77 -10.24
CA THR A 139 -14.50 9.47 -9.54
C THR A 139 -14.02 10.69 -8.75
N VAL A 140 -12.70 10.91 -8.64
CA VAL A 140 -12.16 12.05 -7.90
C VAL A 140 -12.45 13.34 -8.69
N PRO A 141 -13.10 14.36 -8.09
CA PRO A 141 -13.42 15.60 -8.78
C PRO A 141 -12.19 16.28 -9.38
N GLY A 142 -12.27 16.64 -10.66
CA GLY A 142 -11.17 17.31 -11.38
C GLY A 142 -10.11 16.37 -11.95
N ILE A 143 -10.31 15.06 -11.89
CA ILE A 143 -9.44 14.10 -12.56
C ILE A 143 -9.55 14.30 -14.09
N PRO A 144 -8.46 14.17 -14.87
CA PRO A 144 -8.54 14.21 -16.33
C PRO A 144 -9.53 13.17 -16.88
N ASP A 145 -9.84 13.24 -18.17
CA ASP A 145 -10.67 12.24 -18.84
C ASP A 145 -9.90 10.96 -19.15
N THR A 146 -8.56 11.06 -19.21
CA THR A 146 -7.69 9.95 -19.61
C THR A 146 -6.36 9.97 -18.85
N LEU A 147 -5.93 8.79 -18.42
CA LEU A 147 -4.56 8.49 -17.99
C LEU A 147 -3.83 7.76 -19.12
N VAL A 148 -2.63 8.24 -19.45
CA VAL A 148 -1.72 7.56 -20.36
C VAL A 148 -0.49 7.13 -19.56
N ALA A 149 -0.30 5.84 -19.38
CA ALA A 149 0.92 5.30 -18.80
C ALA A 149 1.87 4.86 -19.90
N VAL A 150 3.14 5.23 -19.80
CA VAL A 150 4.15 5.02 -20.85
C VAL A 150 5.40 4.40 -20.25
N THR A 151 5.96 3.42 -20.95
CA THR A 151 7.28 2.88 -20.63
C THR A 151 8.16 2.89 -21.89
N GLU A 152 9.47 2.97 -21.71
CA GLU A 152 10.45 2.91 -22.78
C GLU A 152 11.44 1.77 -22.47
N GLY A 153 11.56 0.83 -23.40
CA GLY A 153 12.43 -0.32 -23.27
C GLY A 153 13.20 -0.62 -24.56
N PRO A 154 13.92 -1.76 -24.61
CA PRO A 154 14.71 -2.16 -25.78
C PRO A 154 13.89 -2.27 -27.07
N ASP A 155 12.60 -2.61 -26.96
CA ASP A 155 11.66 -2.77 -28.07
C ASP A 155 10.97 -1.45 -28.46
N GLY A 156 11.34 -0.34 -27.82
CA GLY A 156 10.79 0.99 -28.05
C GLY A 156 9.79 1.44 -26.98
N VAL A 157 8.91 2.36 -27.38
CA VAL A 157 7.89 2.94 -26.49
C VAL A 157 6.65 2.06 -26.48
N ASP A 158 6.20 1.69 -25.28
CA ASP A 158 4.95 0.99 -25.05
C ASP A 158 4.05 1.83 -24.14
N GLN A 159 2.73 1.78 -24.37
CA GLN A 159 1.77 2.62 -23.66
C GLN A 159 0.44 1.89 -23.39
N VAL A 160 -0.24 2.31 -22.33
CA VAL A 160 -1.64 1.99 -22.08
C VAL A 160 -2.42 3.29 -21.85
N VAL A 161 -3.64 3.32 -22.35
CA VAL A 161 -4.56 4.44 -22.22
C VAL A 161 -5.77 3.95 -21.42
N ALA A 162 -6.07 4.62 -20.31
CA ALA A 162 -7.22 4.32 -19.47
C ALA A 162 -8.15 5.53 -19.40
N GLY A 163 -9.43 5.32 -19.73
CA GLY A 163 -10.42 6.40 -19.85
C GLY A 163 -10.65 6.85 -21.30
N GLU A 164 -11.56 7.81 -21.45
CA GLU A 164 -12.01 8.36 -22.72
C GLU A 164 -12.33 9.85 -22.55
N GLY A 165 -11.83 10.71 -23.43
CA GLY A 165 -12.16 12.14 -23.49
C GLY A 165 -11.01 12.99 -24.00
N GLU A 166 -11.08 14.30 -23.78
CA GLU A 166 -10.15 15.27 -24.40
C GLU A 166 -8.96 15.59 -23.49
N THR A 167 -9.18 15.64 -22.17
CA THR A 167 -8.14 15.97 -21.21
C THR A 167 -7.35 14.71 -20.82
N HIS A 168 -6.04 14.75 -21.02
CA HIS A 168 -5.18 13.61 -20.71
C HIS A 168 -4.05 14.02 -19.76
N TYR A 169 -3.56 13.04 -19.01
CA TYR A 169 -2.36 13.16 -18.21
C TYR A 169 -1.46 11.96 -18.43
N VAL A 170 -0.17 12.22 -18.64
CA VAL A 170 0.81 11.18 -18.94
C VAL A 170 1.68 10.93 -17.72
N ILE A 171 1.90 9.65 -17.39
CA ILE A 171 2.89 9.20 -16.41
C ILE A 171 3.82 8.20 -17.12
N ALA A 172 5.12 8.48 -17.11
CA ALA A 172 6.12 7.66 -17.79
C ALA A 172 7.17 7.14 -16.79
N GLY A 173 7.59 5.89 -16.92
CA GLY A 173 8.62 5.31 -16.06
C GLY A 173 8.89 3.82 -16.31
N PRO A 174 9.79 3.21 -15.51
CA PRO A 174 10.03 1.77 -15.55
C PRO A 174 8.74 0.98 -15.25
N PRO A 175 8.50 -0.16 -15.93
CA PRO A 175 7.28 -0.96 -15.75
C PRO A 175 6.99 -1.29 -14.29
N GLU A 176 8.00 -1.73 -13.53
CA GLU A 176 7.85 -2.16 -12.14
C GLU A 176 7.49 -0.97 -11.24
N LEU A 177 8.08 0.19 -11.48
CA LEU A 177 7.79 1.41 -10.71
C LEU A 177 6.40 1.96 -11.04
N LEU A 178 5.97 1.89 -12.31
CA LEU A 178 4.60 2.24 -12.70
C LEU A 178 3.59 1.30 -12.02
N ALA A 179 3.83 -0.01 -12.05
CA ALA A 179 2.98 -0.98 -11.36
C ALA A 179 2.88 -0.67 -9.86
N ALA A 180 4.02 -0.35 -9.23
CA ALA A 180 4.08 -0.01 -7.82
C ALA A 180 3.32 1.29 -7.47
N VAL A 181 3.43 2.32 -8.31
CA VAL A 181 2.71 3.59 -8.13
C VAL A 181 1.21 3.39 -8.34
N PHE A 182 0.80 2.70 -9.40
CA PHE A 182 -0.62 2.49 -9.70
C PHE A 182 -1.32 1.56 -8.73
N THR A 183 -0.58 0.63 -8.11
CA THR A 183 -1.06 -0.18 -7.00
C THR A 183 -0.87 0.51 -5.65
N GLY A 184 -0.39 1.75 -5.59
CA GLY A 184 -0.17 2.48 -4.34
C GLY A 184 0.88 1.86 -3.41
N ALA A 185 1.66 0.87 -3.85
CA ALA A 185 2.78 0.31 -3.09
C ALA A 185 3.88 1.36 -2.87
N VAL A 186 4.06 2.26 -3.84
CA VAL A 186 4.95 3.44 -3.75
C VAL A 186 4.11 4.70 -3.91
N ASP A 187 4.40 5.73 -3.10
CA ASP A 187 3.72 7.03 -3.21
C ASP A 187 4.13 7.75 -4.51
N LEU A 188 3.16 8.36 -5.19
CA LEU A 188 3.39 9.01 -6.49
C LEU A 188 4.40 10.18 -6.37
N LEU A 189 4.32 11.01 -5.31
CA LEU A 189 5.26 12.12 -5.14
C LEU A 189 6.65 11.61 -4.77
N ALA A 190 6.74 10.57 -3.94
CA ALA A 190 8.01 9.91 -3.65
C ALA A 190 8.64 9.35 -4.93
N ALA A 191 7.87 8.65 -5.77
CA ALA A 191 8.34 8.14 -7.06
C ALA A 191 8.83 9.25 -8.00
N LEU A 192 8.10 10.37 -8.09
CA LEU A 192 8.53 11.54 -8.88
C LEU A 192 9.84 12.14 -8.37
N SER A 193 10.06 12.15 -7.05
CA SER A 193 11.28 12.69 -6.45
C SER A 193 12.55 11.91 -6.83
N THR A 194 12.40 10.65 -7.24
CA THR A 194 13.53 9.82 -7.72
C THR A 194 14.06 10.25 -9.08
N GLY A 195 13.26 11.00 -9.86
CA GLY A 195 13.56 11.32 -11.27
C GLY A 195 13.40 10.15 -12.24
N LEU A 196 13.03 8.95 -11.76
CA LEU A 196 12.76 7.78 -12.61
C LEU A 196 11.35 7.80 -13.22
N VAL A 197 10.44 8.61 -12.66
CA VAL A 197 9.10 8.83 -13.19
C VAL A 197 9.00 10.26 -13.71
N GLY A 198 8.50 10.41 -14.94
CA GLY A 198 8.17 11.68 -15.56
C GLY A 198 6.67 11.84 -15.72
N VAL A 199 6.20 13.09 -15.72
CA VAL A 199 4.78 13.41 -15.94
C VAL A 199 4.59 14.51 -16.98
N ARG A 200 3.46 14.47 -17.69
CA ARG A 200 3.05 15.54 -18.61
C ARG A 200 1.58 15.87 -18.42
N GLY A 201 1.33 17.14 -18.10
CA GLY A 201 0.00 17.72 -17.86
C GLY A 201 0.13 18.99 -17.04
N THR A 202 -0.96 19.42 -16.41
CA THR A 202 -0.96 20.60 -15.52
C THR A 202 -0.67 20.21 -14.06
N LEU A 203 -0.19 21.16 -13.26
CA LEU A 203 -0.02 20.96 -11.82
C LEU A 203 -1.36 20.73 -11.09
N SER A 204 -2.45 21.32 -11.59
CA SER A 204 -3.80 21.07 -11.07
C SER A 204 -4.21 19.61 -11.26
N GLN A 205 -3.96 19.04 -12.44
CA GLN A 205 -4.20 17.62 -12.69
C GLN A 205 -3.28 16.72 -11.85
N LEU A 206 -2.02 17.10 -11.67
CA LEU A 206 -1.11 16.38 -10.79
C LEU A 206 -1.66 16.32 -9.36
N SER A 207 -2.13 17.44 -8.82
CA SER A 207 -2.71 17.50 -7.48
C SER A 207 -3.88 16.52 -7.33
N VAL A 208 -4.74 16.41 -8.35
CA VAL A 208 -5.88 15.49 -8.33
C VAL A 208 -5.44 14.04 -8.47
N LEU A 209 -4.44 13.75 -9.30
CA LEU A 209 -3.87 12.41 -9.43
C LEU A 209 -3.15 11.94 -8.16
N VAL A 210 -2.50 12.85 -7.42
CA VAL A 210 -1.96 12.54 -6.09
C VAL A 210 -3.09 12.14 -5.15
N ALA A 211 -4.19 12.89 -5.12
CA ALA A 211 -5.36 12.52 -4.32
C ALA A 211 -5.95 11.15 -4.73
N ALA A 212 -6.03 10.87 -6.04
CA ALA A 212 -6.45 9.56 -6.54
C ALA A 212 -5.47 8.44 -6.14
N SER A 213 -4.16 8.71 -6.12
CA SER A 213 -3.15 7.76 -5.66
C SER A 213 -3.26 7.46 -4.17
N TRP A 214 -3.63 8.43 -3.35
CA TRP A 214 -3.87 8.22 -1.92
C TRP A 214 -5.13 7.40 -1.66
N LYS A 215 -6.19 7.61 -2.46
CA LYS A 215 -7.36 6.74 -2.44
C LYS A 215 -7.00 5.28 -2.71
N VAL A 216 -6.13 5.01 -3.70
CA VAL A 216 -5.66 3.64 -3.95
C VAL A 216 -4.73 3.13 -2.84
N ARG A 217 -3.83 3.97 -2.35
CA ARG A 217 -2.81 3.61 -1.36
C ARG A 217 -3.40 3.32 0.03
N TYR A 218 -4.39 4.10 0.46
CA TYR A 218 -4.96 4.05 1.81
C TYR A 218 -6.42 3.58 1.85
N ASP A 219 -7.02 3.25 0.70
CA ASP A 219 -8.42 2.79 0.57
C ASP A 219 -9.43 3.78 1.20
N VAL A 220 -9.43 5.03 0.69
CA VAL A 220 -10.23 6.18 1.21
C VAL A 220 -11.12 6.85 0.16
#